data_AF-A0A5C7Z4T2-F1
#
_entry.id   AF-A0A5C7Z4T2-F1
#
_cell.length_a   1.000
_cell.length_b   1.000
_cell.length_c   1.000
_cell.angle_alpha   90.00
_cell.angle_beta   90.00
_cell.angle_gamma   90.00
#
_symmetry.space_group_name_H-M   'P 1'
#
loop_
_entity.id
_entity.type
_entity.pdbx_description
1 polymer ?
#
loop_
_entity_poly.entity_id
_entity_poly.type
_entity_poly.pdbx_seq_one_letter_code
_entity_poly.pdbx_strand_id
1 'polypeptide(L)'
;QFLNDSTGSRRFLCFEVENIQYQHEINIDNVLSQALYLFKTGFRHWFDQEEIKNITENNEQYQLRSPEEELLLTWFEPCDRENATHYLNASQIAAKLAERAKITINDGTINKIGKALKKHNFTRLMRKGSPVYAVKEFTYEEVDQTNRQSEI
;
A
#
# COMPACT_ATOMS: atom_id res chain seq x y z
N GLN A 1 -1.36 2.37 15.42
CA GLN A 1 -1.06 2.08 14.00
C GLN A 1 0.38 2.50 13.74
N PHE A 2 1.25 1.62 13.24
CA PHE A 2 2.70 1.85 13.20
C PHE A 2 3.28 2.17 11.79
N LEU A 3 2.57 1.85 10.70
CA LEU A 3 3.07 1.99 9.32
C LEU A 3 2.16 2.87 8.46
N ASN A 4 2.05 4.17 8.81
CA ASN A 4 1.24 5.14 8.05
C ASN A 4 2.11 6.11 7.21
N ASP A 5 3.43 5.91 7.13
CA ASP A 5 4.32 6.83 6.42
C ASP A 5 4.37 6.55 4.92
N SER A 6 3.64 7.38 4.17
CA SER A 6 3.60 7.38 2.71
C SER A 6 4.90 7.82 2.01
N THR A 7 5.95 8.21 2.76
CA THR A 7 7.28 8.54 2.21
C THR A 7 8.25 7.36 2.19
N GLY A 8 7.80 6.20 2.66
CA GLY A 8 8.53 4.93 2.60
C GLY A 8 8.81 4.38 4.00
N SER A 9 8.23 3.21 4.29
CA SER A 9 8.46 2.45 5.52
C SER A 9 9.81 1.72 5.55
N ARG A 10 10.83 2.19 4.83
CA ARG A 10 12.16 1.57 4.76
C ARG A 10 12.91 1.51 6.10
N ARG A 11 12.41 2.19 7.13
CA ARG A 11 12.97 2.20 8.50
C ARG A 11 12.37 1.12 9.40
N PHE A 12 11.33 0.47 8.94
CA PHE A 12 10.72 -0.65 9.63
C PHE A 12 11.16 -1.93 8.93
N LEU A 13 11.49 -2.95 9.70
CA LEU A 13 11.76 -4.28 9.18
C LEU A 13 10.66 -5.17 9.77
N CYS A 14 9.65 -5.48 8.96
CA CYS A 14 8.56 -6.35 9.38
C CYS A 14 8.96 -7.80 9.15
N PHE A 15 8.79 -8.64 10.18
CA PHE A 15 9.06 -10.07 10.08
C PHE A 15 7.85 -10.82 10.63
N GLU A 16 7.46 -11.87 9.92
CA GLU A 16 6.59 -12.91 10.47
C GLU A 16 7.48 -13.92 11.17
N VAL A 17 7.12 -14.31 12.39
CA VAL A 17 7.88 -15.25 13.21
C VAL A 17 6.98 -16.40 13.61
N GLU A 18 7.46 -17.63 13.42
CA GLU A 18 6.71 -18.83 13.81
C GLU A 18 6.69 -19.03 15.33
N ASN A 19 7.78 -18.65 16.00
CA ASN A 19 7.94 -18.76 17.45
C ASN A 19 8.95 -17.74 17.95
N ILE A 20 8.78 -17.29 19.19
CA ILE A 20 9.73 -16.43 19.90
C ILE A 20 10.17 -17.15 21.17
N GLN A 21 11.44 -17.52 21.24
CA GLN A 21 12.00 -18.04 22.49
C GLN A 21 12.55 -16.89 23.36
N TYR A 22 11.75 -16.49 24.35
CA TYR A 22 12.12 -15.46 25.32
C TYR A 22 13.13 -15.95 26.38
N GLN A 23 13.15 -17.24 26.68
CA GLN A 23 14.04 -17.87 27.66
C GLN A 23 15.27 -18.44 26.95
N HIS A 24 16.08 -17.56 26.38
CA HIS A 24 17.34 -17.94 25.74
C HIS A 24 18.53 -17.67 26.68
N GLU A 25 19.60 -18.46 26.55
CA GLU A 25 20.85 -18.26 27.31
C GLU A 25 21.91 -17.52 26.48
N ILE A 26 21.50 -16.84 25.40
CA ILE A 26 22.41 -16.06 24.56
C ILE A 26 23.05 -14.95 25.40
N ASN A 27 24.38 -14.98 25.48
CA ASN A 27 25.15 -13.94 26.14
C ASN A 27 25.20 -12.68 25.25
N ILE A 28 24.62 -11.59 25.74
CA ILE A 28 24.55 -10.30 25.02
C ILE A 28 25.93 -9.67 24.78
N ASP A 29 26.91 -9.91 25.67
CA ASP A 29 28.27 -9.38 25.51
C ASP A 29 28.97 -10.00 24.29
N ASN A 30 28.70 -11.27 24.01
CA ASN A 30 29.21 -11.94 22.82
C ASN A 30 28.58 -11.35 21.55
N VAL A 31 27.27 -11.08 21.56
CA VAL A 31 26.56 -10.45 20.43
C VAL A 31 27.12 -9.05 20.15
N LEU A 32 27.33 -8.24 21.20
CA LEU A 32 27.92 -6.91 21.07
C LEU A 32 29.38 -6.97 20.62
N SER A 33 30.15 -7.95 21.10
CA SER A 33 31.53 -8.17 20.66
C SER A 33 31.62 -8.53 19.19
N GLN A 34 30.70 -9.38 18.69
CA GLN A 34 30.58 -9.69 17.28
C GLN A 34 30.18 -8.46 16.46
N ALA A 35 29.21 -7.67 16.92
CA ALA A 35 28.81 -6.43 16.24
C ALA A 35 29.98 -5.42 16.16
N LEU A 36 30.74 -5.26 17.24
CA LEU A 36 31.92 -4.40 17.27
C LEU A 36 33.01 -4.88 16.30
N TYR A 37 33.25 -6.19 16.25
CA TYR A 37 34.19 -6.78 15.30
C TYR A 37 33.75 -6.49 13.86
N LEU A 38 32.49 -6.78 13.51
CA LEU A 38 31.93 -6.53 12.17
C LEU A 38 32.06 -5.06 11.76
N PHE A 39 31.75 -4.14 12.68
CA PHE A 39 31.93 -2.71 12.46
C PHE A 39 33.40 -2.36 12.16
N LYS A 40 34.35 -2.87 12.96
CA LYS A 40 35.78 -2.63 12.78
C LYS A 40 36.32 -3.26 11.49
N THR A 41 35.75 -4.35 11.00
CA THR A 41 36.13 -4.99 9.73
C THR A 41 35.44 -4.40 8.51
N GLY A 42 34.69 -3.29 8.66
CA GLY A 42 34.05 -2.61 7.53
C GLY A 42 32.79 -3.30 7.02
N PHE A 43 32.08 -4.04 7.87
CA PHE A 43 30.80 -4.64 7.51
C PHE A 43 29.79 -3.56 7.08
N ARG A 44 29.09 -3.82 5.97
CA ARG A 44 28.07 -2.93 5.43
C ARG A 44 26.83 -2.97 6.33
N HIS A 45 26.56 -1.88 7.05
CA HIS A 45 25.45 -1.76 7.99
C HIS A 45 24.27 -0.93 7.45
N TRP A 46 24.33 -0.52 6.18
CA TRP A 46 23.26 0.19 5.48
C TRP A 46 22.74 -0.67 4.33
N PHE A 47 21.47 -0.50 4.00
CA PHE A 47 20.84 -1.20 2.89
C PHE A 47 21.20 -0.56 1.54
N ASP A 48 21.40 -1.39 0.52
CA ASP A 48 21.47 -0.94 -0.87
C ASP A 48 20.06 -0.77 -1.47
N GLN A 49 20.00 -0.37 -2.74
CA GLN A 49 18.73 -0.05 -3.39
C GLN A 49 17.84 -1.29 -3.57
N GLU A 50 18.43 -2.46 -3.81
CA GLU A 50 17.70 -3.71 -4.01
C GLU A 50 17.14 -4.21 -2.68
N GLU A 51 17.94 -4.17 -1.62
CA GLU A 51 17.48 -4.49 -0.27
C GLU A 51 16.36 -3.55 0.20
N ILE A 52 16.48 -2.23 -0.06
CA ILE A 52 15.41 -1.27 0.28
C ILE A 52 14.12 -1.62 -0.47
N LYS A 53 14.21 -2.03 -1.74
CA LYS A 53 13.05 -2.46 -2.54
C LYS A 53 12.40 -3.69 -1.90
N ASN A 54 13.18 -4.71 -1.58
CA ASN A 54 12.68 -5.94 -0.94
C ASN A 54 12.03 -5.66 0.43
N ILE A 55 12.64 -4.80 1.25
CA ILE A 55 12.06 -4.36 2.53
C ILE A 55 10.72 -3.63 2.30
N THR A 56 10.67 -2.76 1.29
CA THR A 56 9.46 -1.98 0.99
C THR A 56 8.31 -2.89 0.54
N GLU A 57 8.59 -3.86 -0.33
CA GLU A 57 7.63 -4.88 -0.79
C GLU A 57 7.14 -5.74 0.39
N ASN A 58 8.06 -6.27 1.20
CA ASN A 58 7.70 -7.07 2.37
C ASN A 58 6.89 -6.27 3.41
N ASN A 59 7.15 -4.97 3.57
CA ASN A 59 6.40 -4.12 4.48
C ASN A 59 5.01 -3.75 3.94
N GLU A 60 4.78 -3.82 2.63
CA GLU A 60 3.55 -3.37 1.99
C GLU A 60 2.32 -4.12 2.53
N GLN A 61 2.44 -5.43 2.79
CA GLN A 61 1.37 -6.24 3.38
C GLN A 61 0.97 -5.80 4.79
N TYR A 62 1.89 -5.17 5.52
CA TYR A 62 1.65 -4.67 6.89
C TYR A 62 1.23 -3.20 6.92
N GLN A 63 1.22 -2.51 5.78
CA GLN A 63 0.71 -1.15 5.70
C GLN A 63 -0.81 -1.17 5.81
N LEU A 64 -1.32 -0.37 6.74
CA LEU A 64 -2.75 -0.19 6.89
C LEU A 64 -3.28 0.60 5.69
N ARG A 65 -4.29 0.05 5.04
CA ARG A 65 -5.01 0.77 3.99
C ARG A 65 -5.81 1.89 4.65
N SER A 66 -5.78 3.05 4.02
CA SER A 66 -6.66 4.15 4.43
C SER A 66 -8.11 3.82 4.05
N PRO A 67 -9.13 4.35 4.76
CA PRO A 67 -10.53 4.16 4.36
C PRO A 67 -10.80 4.56 2.91
N GLU A 68 -10.10 5.59 2.42
CA GLU A 68 -10.18 6.03 1.03
C GLU A 68 -9.60 5.00 0.04
N GLU A 69 -8.52 4.31 0.42
CA GLU A 69 -7.91 3.23 -0.37
C GLU A 69 -8.78 1.98 -0.37
N GLU A 70 -9.34 1.60 0.77
CA GLU A 70 -10.27 0.46 0.86
C GLU A 70 -11.50 0.71 -0.01
N LEU A 71 -12.14 1.87 0.13
CA LEU A 71 -13.30 2.23 -0.68
C LEU A 71 -12.97 2.29 -2.17
N LEU A 72 -11.80 2.79 -2.55
CA LEU A 72 -11.36 2.75 -3.95
C LEU A 72 -11.35 1.31 -4.48
N LEU A 73 -10.72 0.38 -3.74
CA LEU A 73 -10.58 -1.02 -4.14
C LEU A 73 -11.90 -1.80 -4.07
N THR A 74 -12.84 -1.40 -3.22
CA THR A 74 -14.19 -1.99 -3.18
C THR A 74 -14.97 -1.66 -4.44
N TRP A 75 -14.89 -0.42 -4.93
CA TRP A 75 -15.80 0.09 -5.95
C TRP A 75 -15.20 0.21 -7.34
N PHE A 76 -13.88 0.14 -7.46
CA PHE A 76 -13.18 0.31 -8.72
C PHE A 76 -12.07 -0.71 -8.90
N GLU A 77 -11.96 -1.21 -10.13
CA GLU A 77 -10.88 -2.10 -10.57
C GLU A 77 -10.01 -1.42 -11.64
N PRO A 78 -8.67 -1.58 -11.58
CA PRO A 78 -7.80 -1.13 -12.66
C PRO A 78 -8.09 -1.95 -13.92
N CYS A 79 -8.22 -1.27 -15.06
CA CYS A 79 -8.49 -1.94 -16.32
C CYS A 79 -7.82 -1.24 -17.50
N ASP A 80 -7.69 -1.98 -18.60
CA ASP A 80 -7.24 -1.43 -19.87
C ASP A 80 -8.27 -0.52 -20.52
N ARG A 81 -7.83 0.28 -21.48
CA ARG A 81 -8.67 1.25 -22.22
C ARG A 81 -9.92 0.61 -22.85
N GLU A 82 -9.80 -0.63 -23.29
CA GLU A 82 -10.87 -1.35 -24.00
C GLU A 82 -11.95 -1.84 -23.03
N ASN A 83 -11.57 -2.17 -21.80
CA ASN A 83 -12.47 -2.72 -20.77
C ASN A 83 -12.99 -1.65 -19.80
N ALA A 84 -12.51 -0.41 -19.92
CA ALA A 84 -12.87 0.69 -19.05
C ALA A 84 -14.33 1.10 -19.23
N THR A 85 -15.12 1.00 -18.15
CA THR A 85 -16.48 1.55 -18.12
C THR A 85 -16.45 3.07 -17.97
N HIS A 86 -15.43 3.60 -17.27
CA HIS A 86 -15.26 5.04 -17.06
C HIS A 86 -13.81 5.51 -17.18
N TYR A 87 -13.68 6.80 -17.49
CA TYR A 87 -12.41 7.53 -17.51
C TYR A 87 -12.52 8.70 -16.54
N LEU A 88 -11.97 8.54 -15.34
CA LEU A 88 -12.20 9.47 -14.23
C LEU A 88 -10.89 10.05 -13.71
N ASN A 89 -10.87 11.32 -13.34
CA ASN A 89 -9.78 11.88 -12.56
C ASN A 89 -9.96 11.58 -11.05
N ALA A 90 -8.93 11.86 -10.24
CA ALA A 90 -8.97 11.56 -8.81
C ALA A 90 -10.12 12.28 -8.07
N SER A 91 -10.45 13.52 -8.46
CA SER A 91 -11.56 14.28 -7.86
C SER A 91 -12.93 13.69 -8.21
N GLN A 92 -13.11 13.18 -9.43
CA GLN A 92 -14.34 12.51 -9.87
C GLN A 92 -14.51 11.16 -9.16
N ILE A 93 -13.43 10.42 -8.97
CA ILE A 93 -13.44 9.18 -8.17
C ILE A 93 -13.81 9.52 -6.72
N ALA A 94 -13.20 10.55 -6.13
CA ALA A 94 -13.54 11.01 -4.79
C ALA A 94 -15.02 11.40 -4.65
N ALA A 95 -15.59 12.07 -5.66
CA ALA A 95 -17.01 12.43 -5.68
C ALA A 95 -17.93 11.20 -5.68
N LYS A 96 -17.62 10.19 -6.49
CA LYS A 96 -18.38 8.92 -6.52
C LYS A 96 -18.27 8.16 -5.21
N LEU A 97 -17.08 8.11 -4.60
CA LEU A 97 -16.89 7.48 -3.30
C LEU A 97 -17.64 8.23 -2.19
N ALA A 98 -17.67 9.56 -2.23
CA ALA A 98 -18.41 10.39 -1.27
C ALA A 98 -19.93 10.16 -1.35
N GLU A 99 -20.47 9.98 -2.55
CA GLU A 99 -21.89 9.67 -2.73
C GLU A 99 -22.27 8.32 -2.12
N ARG A 100 -21.42 7.30 -2.30
CA ARG A 100 -21.68 5.93 -1.83
C ARG A 100 -21.42 5.75 -0.33
N ALA A 101 -20.27 6.23 0.14
CA ALA A 101 -19.77 5.98 1.50
C ALA A 101 -19.93 7.16 2.44
N LYS A 102 -20.51 8.28 1.99
CA LYS A 102 -20.69 9.53 2.75
C LYS A 102 -19.39 10.08 3.34
N ILE A 103 -18.26 9.83 2.66
CA ILE A 103 -16.96 10.38 3.06
C ILE A 103 -16.88 11.87 2.71
N THR A 104 -16.21 12.65 3.57
CA THR A 104 -15.97 14.07 3.28
C THR A 104 -14.84 14.21 2.26
N ILE A 105 -15.10 14.97 1.19
CA ILE A 105 -14.09 15.30 0.20
C ILE A 105 -13.31 16.53 0.67
N ASN A 106 -12.00 16.36 0.83
CA ASN A 106 -11.04 17.45 1.00
C ASN A 106 -9.77 17.13 0.20
N ASP A 107 -8.83 18.07 0.16
CA ASP A 107 -7.55 17.89 -0.56
C ASP A 107 -6.76 16.67 -0.06
N GLY A 108 -6.86 16.35 1.23
CA GLY A 108 -6.28 15.15 1.83
C GLY A 108 -6.87 13.86 1.25
N THR A 109 -8.19 13.77 1.16
CA THR A 109 -8.93 12.63 0.57
C THR A 109 -8.51 12.41 -0.89
N ILE A 110 -8.46 13.48 -1.69
CA ILE A 110 -8.05 13.40 -3.11
C ILE A 110 -6.61 12.94 -3.23
N ASN A 111 -5.71 13.44 -2.38
CA ASN A 111 -4.31 13.03 -2.36
C ASN A 111 -4.12 11.55 -1.98
N LYS A 112 -4.88 11.05 -0.99
CA LYS A 112 -4.86 9.64 -0.61
C LYS A 112 -5.35 8.74 -1.74
N ILE A 113 -6.47 9.10 -2.39
CA ILE A 113 -6.98 8.37 -3.56
C ILE A 113 -5.95 8.38 -4.69
N GLY A 114 -5.32 9.53 -4.98
CA GLY A 114 -4.25 9.64 -5.98
C GLY A 114 -3.06 8.73 -5.69
N LYS A 115 -2.65 8.62 -4.43
CA LYS A 115 -1.59 7.69 -3.99
C LYS A 115 -2.04 6.23 -4.16
N ALA A 116 -3.26 5.89 -3.76
CA ALA A 116 -3.83 4.55 -3.90
C ALA A 116 -3.95 4.11 -5.37
N LEU A 117 -4.41 5.00 -6.26
CA LEU A 117 -4.48 4.73 -7.71
C LEU A 117 -3.10 4.37 -8.29
N LYS A 118 -2.06 5.09 -7.86
CA LYS A 118 -0.68 4.78 -8.28
C LYS A 118 -0.19 3.45 -7.67
N LYS A 119 -0.48 3.20 -6.40
CA LYS A 119 -0.08 1.98 -5.67
C LYS A 119 -0.67 0.72 -6.31
N HIS A 120 -1.94 0.79 -6.72
CA HIS A 120 -2.69 -0.34 -7.30
C HIS A 120 -2.66 -0.35 -8.83
N ASN A 121 -1.65 0.27 -9.44
CA ASN A 121 -1.37 0.21 -10.88
C ASN A 121 -2.54 0.64 -11.80
N PHE A 122 -3.35 1.61 -11.39
CA PHE A 122 -4.40 2.14 -12.26
C PHE A 122 -3.81 2.86 -13.48
N THR A 123 -4.30 2.51 -14.67
CA THR A 123 -3.77 3.04 -15.93
C THR A 123 -4.09 4.53 -16.08
N ARG A 124 -3.07 5.38 -15.89
CA ARG A 124 -3.15 6.84 -16.08
C ARG A 124 -3.03 7.22 -17.55
N LEU A 125 -3.96 8.06 -18.02
CA LEU A 125 -4.12 8.48 -19.40
C LEU A 125 -4.29 9.99 -19.48
N MET A 126 -3.85 10.61 -20.57
CA MET A 126 -4.12 12.02 -20.86
C MET A 126 -5.32 12.12 -21.79
N ARG A 127 -6.40 12.78 -21.35
CA ARG A 127 -7.57 13.09 -22.19
C ARG A 127 -7.95 14.55 -22.05
N LYS A 128 -8.14 15.24 -23.18
CA LYS A 128 -8.52 16.66 -23.23
C LYS A 128 -7.66 17.57 -22.33
N GLY A 129 -6.35 17.29 -22.27
CA GLY A 129 -5.39 18.07 -21.47
C GLY A 129 -5.39 17.77 -19.95
N SER A 130 -6.21 16.82 -19.48
CA SER A 130 -6.27 16.43 -18.06
C SER A 130 -5.90 14.95 -17.86
N PRO A 131 -5.21 14.60 -16.75
CA PRO A 131 -4.95 13.21 -16.41
C PRO A 131 -6.22 12.53 -15.88
N VAL A 132 -6.58 11.40 -16.49
CA VAL A 132 -7.69 10.52 -16.10
C VAL A 132 -7.20 9.09 -15.94
N TYR A 133 -7.93 8.26 -15.22
CA TYR A 133 -7.65 6.85 -15.01
C TYR A 133 -8.74 6.03 -15.70
N ALA A 134 -8.32 4.97 -16.40
CA ALA A 134 -9.22 3.95 -16.90
C ALA A 134 -9.64 3.06 -15.71
N VAL A 135 -10.95 3.02 -15.44
CA VAL A 135 -11.49 2.27 -14.31
C VAL A 135 -12.73 1.49 -14.74
N LYS A 136 -12.89 0.31 -14.13
CA LYS A 136 -14.14 -0.42 -14.13
C LYS A 136 -14.81 -0.17 -12.79
N GLU A 137 -15.98 0.45 -12.82
CA GLU A 137 -16.79 0.75 -11.63
C GLU A 137 -17.78 -0.38 -11.36
N PHE A 138 -17.81 -0.88 -10.12
CA PHE A 138 -18.74 -1.91 -9.68
C PHE A 138 -20.07 -1.34 -9.17
N THR A 139 -21.13 -2.10 -9.35
CA THR A 139 -22.45 -1.87 -8.71
C THR A 139 -22.51 -2.43 -7.29
N TYR A 140 -23.55 -2.07 -6.55
CA TYR A 140 -23.77 -2.60 -5.19
C TYR A 140 -23.91 -4.13 -5.19
N GLU A 141 -24.58 -4.68 -6.20
CA GLU A 141 -24.80 -6.12 -6.34
C GLU A 141 -23.49 -6.87 -6.63
N GLU A 142 -22.63 -6.33 -7.50
CA GLU A 142 -21.34 -6.94 -7.83
C GLU A 142 -20.39 -6.96 -6.61
N VAL A 143 -20.40 -5.90 -5.81
CA VAL A 143 -19.61 -5.83 -4.58
C VAL A 143 -20.12 -6.84 -3.54
N ASP A 144 -21.44 -6.93 -3.34
CA ASP A 144 -22.04 -7.90 -2.42
C ASP A 144 -21.73 -9.36 -2.85
N GLN A 145 -21.78 -9.66 -4.14
CA GLN A 145 -21.39 -10.97 -4.67
C GLN A 145 -19.90 -11.28 -4.44
N THR A 146 -19.01 -10.30 -4.68
CA THR A 146 -17.56 -10.47 -4.48
C THR A 146 -17.24 -10.72 -3.01
N ASN A 147 -17.87 -9.99 -2.10
CA ASN A 147 -17.67 -10.16 -0.65
C ASN A 147 -18.11 -11.55 -0.17
N ARG A 148 -19.18 -12.11 -0.76
CA ARG A 148 -19.65 -13.48 -0.45
C ARG A 148 -18.75 -14.58 -1.02
N GLN A 149 -18.07 -14.33 -2.13
CA GLN A 149 -17.16 -15.30 -2.75
C GLN A 149 -15.77 -15.31 -2.12
N SER A 150 -15.38 -14.24 -1.41
CA SER A 150 -14.06 -14.09 -0.79
C SER A 150 -13.85 -14.94 0.49
N GLU A 151 -14.83 -15.75 0.89
CA GLU A 151 -14.77 -16.63 2.08
C GLU A 151 -14.27 -18.07 1.80
N ILE A 152 -13.57 -18.33 0.68
CA ILE A 152 -13.01 -19.66 0.35
C ILE A 152 -11.48 -19.61 0.24
#